data_AF-A0AAW2R4T9-F1
#
_entry.id   AF-A0AAW2R4T9-F1
#
_cell.length_a   1.000
_cell.length_b   1.000
_cell.length_c   1.000
_cell.angle_alpha   90.00
_cell.angle_beta   90.00
_cell.angle_gamma   90.00
#
_symmetry.space_group_name_H-M   'P 1'
#
loop_
_entity.id
_entity.type
_entity.pdbx_description
1 polymer ?
#
loop_
_entity_poly.entity_id
_entity_poly.type
_entity_poly.pdbx_seq_one_letter_code
_entity_poly.pdbx_strand_id
1 'polypeptide(L)'
;MPVRVVEPSSPSQVAGTTQGNTLPQPCSLLSVGQAFSGTQNVSSLQKDEAWRVNVRIQGCDLDHGYLCGTMEALNVPMADTPVVTFWEGEIVDTKNYTFFTGKWGATYVLHNPCNL
;
A
#
# COMPACT_ATOMS: atom_id res chain seq x y z
N MET A 1 7.33 48.19 20.10
CA MET A 1 7.03 46.75 20.31
C MET A 1 7.48 46.38 21.71
N PRO A 2 6.62 45.95 22.64
CA PRO A 2 7.08 45.43 23.92
C PRO A 2 7.30 43.92 23.82
N VAL A 3 8.51 43.49 24.21
CA VAL A 3 8.91 42.09 24.32
C VAL A 3 8.16 41.46 25.50
N ARG A 4 7.44 40.37 25.26
CA ARG A 4 6.86 39.53 26.33
C ARG A 4 7.85 38.42 26.68
N VAL A 5 8.20 38.37 27.96
CA VAL A 5 9.04 37.34 28.58
C VAL A 5 8.24 36.03 28.66
N VAL A 6 8.87 34.92 28.27
CA VAL A 6 8.32 33.56 28.36
C VAL A 6 8.51 33.02 29.78
N GLU A 7 7.43 32.56 30.40
CA GLU A 7 7.46 31.78 31.64
C GLU A 7 7.45 30.27 31.34
N PRO A 8 8.26 29.46 32.05
CA PRO A 8 8.41 28.03 31.75
C PRO A 8 7.30 27.20 32.40
N SER A 9 6.53 26.46 31.59
CA SER A 9 5.58 25.46 32.09
C SER A 9 6.31 24.15 32.43
N SER A 10 6.10 23.70 33.67
CA SER A 10 6.77 22.62 34.39
C SER A 10 6.56 21.20 33.80
N PRO A 11 7.46 20.23 34.07
CA PRO A 11 7.34 18.87 33.57
C PRO A 11 6.36 18.05 34.42
N SER A 12 5.35 17.46 33.78
CA SER A 12 4.53 16.44 34.43
C SER A 12 5.13 15.06 34.15
N GLN A 13 5.79 14.48 35.15
CA GLN A 13 5.94 13.02 35.25
C GLN A 13 4.64 12.44 35.80
N VAL A 14 4.19 11.28 35.34
CA VAL A 14 3.68 10.16 36.19
C VAL A 14 3.48 8.88 35.34
N ALA A 15 4.15 7.82 35.82
CA ALA A 15 3.85 6.38 35.88
C ALA A 15 3.31 5.57 34.67
N GLY A 16 3.91 4.40 34.50
CA GLY A 16 3.48 3.38 33.56
C GLY A 16 2.24 2.60 33.99
N THR A 17 1.51 2.13 32.98
CA THR A 17 0.55 1.03 33.04
C THR A 17 0.66 0.22 31.75
N THR A 18 0.76 -1.09 31.94
CA THR A 18 0.83 -2.18 30.97
C THR A 18 -0.43 -2.26 30.10
N GLN A 19 -0.24 -2.69 28.84
CA GLN A 19 -1.24 -3.29 27.94
C GLN A 19 -2.54 -2.50 27.69
N GLY A 20 -2.51 -1.68 26.64
CA GLY A 20 -3.70 -1.40 25.84
C GLY A 20 -3.28 -1.45 24.39
N ASN A 21 -3.89 -2.32 23.58
CA ASN A 21 -3.78 -2.30 22.12
C ASN A 21 -4.10 -0.86 21.67
N THR A 22 -3.08 -0.06 21.40
CA THR A 22 -3.26 1.20 20.70
C THR A 22 -3.63 0.81 19.28
N LEU A 23 -4.95 0.70 19.04
CA LEU A 23 -5.49 0.55 17.71
C LEU A 23 -4.85 1.65 16.84
N PRO A 24 -4.29 1.30 15.68
CA PRO A 24 -3.72 2.31 14.80
C PRO A 24 -4.79 3.36 14.48
N GLN A 25 -4.37 4.62 14.43
CA GLN A 25 -5.24 5.78 14.19
C GLN A 25 -6.09 5.57 12.91
N PRO A 26 -7.36 6.00 12.87
CA PRO A 26 -8.29 5.73 11.75
C PRO A 26 -8.03 6.61 10.52
N CYS A 27 -6.77 6.92 10.22
CA CYS A 27 -6.33 7.67 9.04
C CYS A 27 -5.75 6.77 7.94
N SER A 28 -6.00 5.46 8.00
CA SER A 28 -5.58 4.54 6.95
C SER A 28 -6.43 4.72 5.69
N LEU A 29 -5.78 5.08 4.58
CA LEU A 29 -6.37 5.02 3.25
C LEU A 29 -6.54 3.56 2.77
N LEU A 30 -6.01 2.58 3.49
CA LEU A 30 -6.21 1.17 3.21
C LEU A 30 -7.46 0.67 3.95
N SER A 31 -8.64 1.01 3.44
CA SER A 31 -9.92 0.61 4.01
C SER A 31 -10.99 0.37 2.93
N VAL A 32 -12.02 -0.39 3.27
CA VAL A 32 -13.12 -0.71 2.36
C VAL A 32 -13.81 0.57 1.87
N GLY A 33 -14.08 0.63 0.57
CA GLY A 33 -14.72 1.76 -0.08
C GLY A 33 -13.74 2.81 -0.59
N GLN A 34 -12.49 2.80 -0.14
CA GLN A 34 -11.45 3.69 -0.65
C GLN A 34 -11.20 3.43 -2.14
N ALA A 35 -11.05 4.52 -2.88
CA ALA A 35 -10.85 4.50 -4.31
C ALA A 35 -9.60 5.30 -4.68
N PHE A 36 -8.83 4.77 -5.62
CA PHE A 36 -7.58 5.33 -6.08
C PHE A 36 -7.64 5.45 -7.60
N SER A 37 -7.13 6.54 -8.13
CA SER A 37 -6.99 6.74 -9.57
C SER A 37 -5.55 7.10 -9.89
N GLY A 38 -5.03 6.54 -10.97
CA GLY A 38 -3.67 6.79 -11.41
C GLY A 38 -3.44 6.33 -12.84
N THR A 39 -2.18 6.16 -13.20
CA THR A 39 -1.77 5.62 -14.49
C THR A 39 -0.84 4.43 -14.30
N GLN A 40 -0.97 3.44 -15.18
CA GLN A 40 0.00 2.36 -15.33
C GLN A 40 0.80 2.62 -16.59
N ASN A 41 2.12 2.70 -16.43
CA ASN A 41 3.05 2.89 -17.54
C ASN A 41 3.63 1.52 -17.93
N VAL A 42 3.61 1.24 -19.24
CA VAL A 42 4.27 0.09 -19.84
C VAL A 42 5.34 0.62 -20.78
N SER A 43 6.58 0.52 -20.31
CA SER A 43 7.75 0.82 -21.11
C SER A 43 8.05 -0.38 -22.00
N SER A 44 7.99 -0.19 -23.31
CA SER A 44 8.55 -1.13 -24.30
C SER A 44 9.68 -0.44 -25.06
N LEU A 45 10.62 -1.20 -25.63
CA LEU A 45 11.72 -0.64 -26.43
C LEU A 45 11.27 0.21 -27.62
N GLN A 46 10.00 0.11 -28.03
CA GLN A 46 9.46 0.76 -29.23
C GLN A 46 8.42 1.84 -28.93
N LYS A 47 7.78 1.83 -27.75
CA LYS A 47 6.73 2.79 -27.40
C LYS A 47 6.47 2.81 -25.89
N ASP A 48 6.36 4.03 -25.36
CA ASP A 48 5.79 4.25 -24.04
C ASP A 48 4.28 4.26 -24.15
N GLU A 49 3.63 3.35 -23.45
CA GLU A 49 2.17 3.30 -23.34
C GLU A 49 1.77 3.53 -21.89
N ALA A 50 0.78 4.41 -21.68
CA ALA A 50 0.26 4.70 -20.35
C ALA A 50 -1.27 4.68 -20.39
N TRP A 51 -1.88 3.89 -19.52
CA TRP A 51 -3.34 3.82 -19.40
C TRP A 51 -3.79 4.26 -18.01
N ARG A 52 -4.99 4.83 -17.94
CA ARG A 52 -5.58 5.24 -16.66
C ARG A 52 -6.13 4.01 -15.96
N VAL A 53 -5.91 3.95 -14.65
CA VAL A 53 -6.41 2.88 -13.80
C VAL A 53 -7.20 3.47 -12.64
N ASN A 54 -8.36 2.87 -12.34
CA ASN A 54 -9.12 3.12 -11.13
C ASN A 54 -9.14 1.84 -10.29
N VAL A 55 -8.82 1.94 -9.01
CA VAL A 55 -8.84 0.82 -8.06
C VAL A 55 -9.83 1.13 -6.96
N ARG A 56 -10.61 0.14 -6.54
CA ARG A 56 -11.50 0.26 -5.39
C ARG A 56 -11.30 -0.92 -4.45
N ILE A 57 -11.04 -0.62 -3.18
CA ILE A 57 -10.94 -1.64 -2.12
C ILE A 57 -12.36 -2.05 -1.72
N GLN A 58 -12.62 -3.36 -1.73
CA GLN A 58 -13.92 -3.96 -1.40
C GLN A 58 -13.87 -4.83 -0.14
N GLY A 59 -12.72 -5.43 0.15
CA GLY A 59 -12.46 -6.19 1.37
C GLY A 59 -11.09 -5.87 1.95
N CYS A 60 -10.98 -5.84 3.27
CA CYS A 60 -9.72 -5.64 3.99
C CYS A 60 -9.81 -6.35 5.34
N ASP A 61 -8.92 -7.32 5.54
CA ASP A 61 -8.76 -8.07 6.78
C ASP A 61 -7.26 -8.04 7.14
N LEU A 62 -6.91 -7.12 8.04
CA LEU A 62 -5.52 -6.90 8.44
C LEU A 62 -4.98 -8.04 9.32
N ASP A 63 -5.85 -8.78 10.02
CA ASP A 63 -5.42 -9.84 10.93
C ASP A 63 -4.89 -11.07 10.17
N HIS A 64 -5.48 -11.32 9.00
CA HIS A 64 -5.09 -12.36 8.05
C HIS A 64 -4.24 -11.84 6.88
N GLY A 65 -3.88 -10.55 6.88
CA GLY A 65 -3.06 -9.94 5.82
C GLY A 65 -3.73 -9.96 4.44
N TYR A 66 -5.05 -9.85 4.38
CA TYR A 66 -5.84 -9.98 3.16
C TYR A 66 -6.47 -8.65 2.75
N LEU A 67 -6.52 -8.41 1.44
CA LEU A 67 -7.36 -7.38 0.84
C LEU A 67 -7.88 -7.82 -0.52
N CYS A 68 -8.99 -7.24 -0.97
CA CYS A 68 -9.50 -7.48 -2.32
C CYS A 68 -10.25 -6.28 -2.86
N GLY A 69 -10.47 -6.28 -4.17
CA GLY A 69 -11.12 -5.17 -4.83
C GLY A 69 -11.28 -5.35 -6.33
N THR A 70 -11.62 -4.26 -6.99
CA THR A 70 -11.69 -4.18 -8.44
C THR A 70 -10.63 -3.22 -8.96
N MET A 71 -10.09 -3.54 -10.12
CA MET A 71 -9.25 -2.66 -10.92
C MET A 71 -9.92 -2.46 -12.27
N GLU A 72 -10.11 -1.21 -12.65
CA GLU A 72 -10.61 -0.80 -13.97
C GLU A 72 -9.47 -0.15 -14.74
N ALA A 73 -9.10 -0.73 -15.88
CA ALA A 73 -8.16 -0.16 -16.83
C ALA A 73 -8.90 0.50 -18.00
N LEU A 74 -8.63 1.78 -18.20
CA LEU A 74 -9.25 2.65 -19.21
C LEU A 74 -8.25 2.95 -20.33
N ASN A 75 -8.72 3.06 -21.57
CA ASN A 75 -7.88 3.34 -22.74
C ASN A 75 -6.77 2.28 -22.94
N VAL A 76 -7.05 1.02 -22.59
CA VAL A 76 -6.17 -0.10 -22.89
C VAL A 76 -6.05 -0.19 -24.42
N PRO A 77 -4.83 -0.30 -24.97
CA PRO A 77 -4.64 -0.44 -26.42
C PRO A 77 -5.49 -1.59 -26.95
N MET A 78 -6.20 -1.35 -28.06
CA MET A 78 -7.04 -2.34 -28.74
C MET A 78 -8.29 -2.79 -27.97
N ALA A 79 -8.66 -2.12 -26.86
CA ALA A 79 -9.93 -2.37 -26.17
C ALA A 79 -10.92 -1.22 -26.43
N ASP A 80 -12.11 -1.57 -26.91
CA ASP A 80 -13.20 -0.61 -27.15
C ASP A 80 -13.93 -0.18 -25.86
N THR A 81 -13.75 -0.94 -24.78
CA THR A 81 -14.39 -0.71 -23.47
C THR A 81 -13.37 -0.87 -22.33
N PRO A 82 -13.62 -0.25 -21.17
CA PRO A 82 -12.79 -0.46 -19.99
C PRO A 82 -12.74 -1.95 -19.59
N VAL A 83 -11.57 -2.40 -19.14
CA VAL A 83 -11.38 -3.77 -18.64
C VAL A 83 -11.45 -3.72 -17.12
N VAL A 84 -12.41 -4.44 -16.54
CA VAL A 84 -12.57 -4.55 -15.08
C VAL A 84 -12.20 -5.94 -14.62
N THR A 85 -11.27 -6.03 -13.67
CA THR A 85 -10.85 -7.29 -13.05
C THR A 85 -11.04 -7.23 -11.54
N PHE A 86 -11.48 -8.36 -10.97
CA PHE A 86 -11.42 -8.57 -9.53
C PHE A 86 -10.03 -9.08 -9.15
N TRP A 87 -9.52 -8.63 -8.01
CA TRP A 87 -8.21 -9.02 -7.51
C TRP A 87 -8.25 -9.30 -6.01
N GLU A 88 -7.38 -10.21 -5.59
CA GLU A 88 -7.06 -10.51 -4.20
C GLU A 88 -5.59 -10.18 -3.96
N GLY A 89 -5.28 -9.64 -2.79
CA GLY A 89 -3.97 -9.13 -2.43
C GLY A 89 -3.52 -9.62 -1.06
N GLU A 90 -2.20 -9.66 -0.89
CA GLU A 90 -1.52 -10.13 0.30
C GLU A 90 -0.74 -8.96 0.91
N ILE A 91 -0.99 -8.65 2.18
CA ILE A 91 -0.30 -7.63 2.95
C ILE A 91 0.94 -8.26 3.58
N VAL A 92 2.12 -7.79 3.17
CA VAL A 92 3.38 -8.24 3.77
C VAL A 92 3.50 -7.67 5.19
N ASP A 93 3.41 -8.56 6.18
CA ASP A 93 3.33 -8.22 7.61
C ASP A 93 4.28 -9.05 8.48
N THR A 94 5.09 -9.93 7.88
CA THR A 94 5.99 -10.91 8.51
C THR A 94 5.32 -11.96 9.42
N LYS A 95 4.00 -12.02 9.42
CA LYS A 95 3.18 -13.00 10.16
C LYS A 95 2.46 -13.94 9.19
N ASN A 96 1.65 -13.38 8.30
CA ASN A 96 0.88 -14.11 7.30
C ASN A 96 1.66 -14.19 5.98
N TYR A 97 2.33 -13.10 5.59
CA TYR A 97 3.07 -13.00 4.34
C TYR A 97 4.45 -12.36 4.51
N THR A 98 5.41 -12.85 3.74
CA THR A 98 6.80 -12.34 3.71
C THR A 98 7.13 -11.78 2.34
N PHE A 99 8.29 -11.12 2.20
CA PHE A 99 8.77 -10.66 0.90
C PHE A 99 9.13 -11.79 -0.07
N PHE A 100 9.31 -13.02 0.41
CA PHE A 100 9.56 -14.17 -0.45
C PHE A 100 8.23 -14.71 -0.99
N THR A 101 7.91 -14.40 -2.25
CA THR A 101 6.63 -14.76 -2.87
C THR A 101 6.46 -16.27 -3.03
N GLY A 102 7.44 -16.98 -3.61
CA GLY A 102 7.43 -18.45 -3.75
C GLY A 102 6.34 -19.03 -4.67
N LYS A 103 5.61 -18.18 -5.41
CA LYS A 103 4.52 -18.52 -6.33
C LYS A 103 4.48 -17.55 -7.51
N TRP A 104 3.59 -17.79 -8.48
CA TRP A 104 3.41 -16.97 -9.69
C TRP A 104 4.68 -16.79 -10.54
N GLY A 105 5.61 -17.74 -10.48
CA GLY A 105 6.89 -17.66 -11.18
C GLY A 105 7.88 -16.65 -10.59
N ALA A 106 7.57 -16.00 -9.47
CA ALA A 106 8.45 -15.07 -8.79
C ALA A 106 9.47 -15.84 -7.91
N THR A 107 10.72 -15.89 -8.36
CA THR A 107 11.84 -16.47 -7.63
C THR A 107 12.69 -15.38 -6.97
N TYR A 108 13.46 -15.75 -5.96
CA TYR A 108 14.49 -14.89 -5.41
C TYR A 108 15.74 -15.00 -6.30
N VAL A 109 16.27 -13.86 -6.75
CA VAL A 109 17.59 -13.83 -7.39
C VAL A 109 18.61 -13.74 -6.26
N LEU A 110 19.29 -14.85 -5.97
CA LEU A 110 20.55 -14.76 -5.24
C LEU A 110 21.56 -14.17 -6.22
N HIS A 111 21.90 -12.88 -6.03
CA HIS A 111 23.05 -12.31 -6.73
C HIS A 111 24.27 -13.14 -6.32
N ASN A 112 24.79 -13.97 -7.23
CA ASN A 112 26.00 -14.73 -6.96
C ASN A 112 27.17 -13.74 -7.07
N PRO A 113 27.88 -13.42 -5.97
CA PRO A 113 28.93 -12.40 -5.99
C PRO A 113 30.18 -12.84 -6.78
N CYS A 114 30.25 -14.08 -7.27
CA CYS A 114 31.41 -14.65 -7.95
C CYS A 114 31.45 -14.45 -9.48
N ASN A 115 30.62 -13.59 -10.07
CA ASN A 115 30.67 -13.23 -11.50
C ASN A 115 30.96 -11.73 -11.70
N LEU A 116 32.09 -11.26 -11.15
CA LEU A 116 32.78 -10.02 -11.52
C LEU A 116 34.27 -10.30 -11.71
#